data_AF-A0A962C3F7-F1
#
_entry.id   AF-A0A962C3F7-F1
#
_cell.length_a   1.000
_cell.length_b   1.000
_cell.length_c   1.000
_cell.angle_alpha   90.00
_cell.angle_beta   90.00
_cell.angle_gamma   90.00
#
_symmetry.space_group_name_H-M   'P 1'
#
loop_
_entity.id
_entity.type
_entity.pdbx_description
1 polymer ?
#
loop_
_entity_poly.entity_id
_entity_poly.type
_entity_poly.pdbx_seq_one_letter_code
_entity_poly.pdbx_strand_id
1 'polypeptide(L)'
;WTQGSGRSLDELATVYRQAGARHLLCTDISRDGMMAGPNLSLYQHLRKIFSAAQIQASGGIRDLADIHAARGVGCAGAVLGKALLEGRFDLPQALAC
;
A
#
# COMPACT_ATOMS: atom_id res chain seq x y z
N TRP A 1 2.54 -15.14 -6.16
CA TRP A 1 3.73 -15.32 -5.32
C TRP A 1 3.91 -16.80 -5.06
N THR A 2 4.96 -17.42 -5.59
CA THR A 2 5.17 -18.89 -5.57
C THR A 2 6.17 -19.36 -4.53
N GLN A 3 6.99 -18.45 -3.98
CA GLN A 3 7.98 -18.75 -2.94
C GLN A 3 8.11 -17.57 -1.97
N GLY A 4 8.21 -17.88 -0.68
CA GLY A 4 8.51 -16.90 0.36
C GLY A 4 10.02 -16.73 0.55
N SER A 5 10.46 -15.51 0.88
CA SER A 5 11.88 -15.23 1.16
C SER A 5 12.36 -15.73 2.52
N GLY A 6 11.43 -16.16 3.39
CA GLY A 6 11.71 -16.46 4.80
C GLY A 6 12.07 -15.24 5.66
N ARG A 7 11.97 -14.03 5.10
CA ARG A 7 12.25 -12.76 5.79
C ARG A 7 10.93 -12.10 6.19
N SER A 8 10.89 -11.55 7.40
CA SER A 8 9.78 -10.69 7.82
C SER A 8 9.82 -9.33 7.14
N LEU A 9 8.69 -8.63 7.12
CA LEU A 9 8.61 -7.25 6.65
C LEU A 9 9.48 -6.32 7.49
N ASP A 10 9.51 -6.52 8.81
CA ASP A 10 10.28 -5.73 9.76
C ASP A 10 11.80 -5.84 9.54
N GLU A 11 12.28 -7.05 9.25
CA GLU A 11 13.67 -7.28 8.84
C GLU A 11 14.00 -6.49 7.57
N LEU A 12 13.17 -6.64 6.53
CA LEU A 12 13.40 -5.98 5.24
C LEU A 12 13.30 -4.47 5.36
N ALA A 13 12.32 -3.94 6.11
CA ALA A 13 12.18 -2.52 6.36
C ALA A 13 13.44 -1.94 7.03
N THR A 14 14.02 -2.67 7.98
CA THR A 14 15.28 -2.27 8.62
C THR A 14 16.45 -2.25 7.64
N VAL A 15 16.61 -3.32 6.85
CA VAL A 15 17.68 -3.42 5.84
C VAL A 15 17.59 -2.27 4.84
N TYR A 16 16.42 -2.04 4.26
CA TYR A 16 16.25 -1.00 3.25
C TYR A 16 16.31 0.41 3.83
N ARG A 17 15.89 0.61 5.08
CA ARG A 17 16.10 1.87 5.80
C ARG A 17 17.59 2.20 5.95
N GLN A 18 18.39 1.22 6.34
CA GLN A 18 19.85 1.40 6.48
C GLN A 18 20.53 1.61 5.13
N ALA A 19 20.03 0.98 4.07
CA ALA A 19 20.49 1.20 2.70
C ALA A 19 20.06 2.55 2.10
N GLY A 20 19.30 3.38 2.84
CA GLY A 20 18.90 4.71 2.41
C GLY A 20 17.64 4.76 1.56
N ALA A 21 16.84 3.69 1.53
CA ALA A 21 15.56 3.70 0.81
C ALA A 21 14.65 4.82 1.31
N ARG A 22 13.87 5.39 0.37
CA ARG A 22 12.92 6.47 0.63
C ARG A 22 11.50 6.13 0.22
N HIS A 23 11.32 5.21 -0.72
CA HIS A 23 10.01 4.83 -1.24
C HIS A 23 9.80 3.33 -1.03
N LEU A 24 8.60 2.95 -0.58
CA LEU A 24 8.22 1.56 -0.37
C LEU A 24 6.87 1.32 -1.02
N LEU A 25 6.83 0.48 -2.06
CA LEU A 25 5.61 -0.15 -2.52
C LEU A 25 5.40 -1.42 -1.70
N CYS A 26 4.34 -1.47 -0.91
CA CYS A 26 4.01 -2.64 -0.10
C CYS A 26 2.64 -3.17 -0.49
N THR A 27 2.61 -4.40 -1.02
CA THR A 27 1.38 -5.10 -1.39
C THR A 27 1.01 -6.12 -0.31
N ASP A 28 -0.19 -6.01 0.24
CA ASP A 28 -0.79 -7.14 0.96
C ASP A 28 -1.33 -8.15 -0.05
N ILE A 29 -0.62 -9.25 -0.20
CA ILE A 29 -0.94 -10.33 -1.15
C ILE A 29 -2.32 -10.94 -0.87
N SER A 30 -2.76 -10.98 0.39
CA SER A 30 -4.07 -11.54 0.76
C SER A 30 -5.24 -10.68 0.29
N ARG A 31 -4.99 -9.41 -0.06
CA ARG A 31 -5.99 -8.43 -0.51
C ARG A 31 -5.91 -8.17 -2.01
N ASP A 32 -4.84 -8.61 -2.67
CA ASP A 32 -4.59 -8.29 -4.07
C ASP A 32 -5.66 -8.89 -4.99
N GLY A 33 -6.24 -8.06 -5.86
CA GLY A 33 -7.37 -8.43 -6.72
C GLY A 33 -8.70 -8.76 -6.01
N MET A 34 -8.74 -8.75 -4.67
CA MET A 34 -9.91 -9.16 -3.88
C MET A 34 -10.97 -8.07 -3.71
N MET A 35 -10.64 -6.81 -4.04
CA MET A 35 -11.56 -5.67 -3.87
C MET A 35 -12.14 -5.55 -2.45
N ALA A 36 -11.35 -5.96 -1.44
CA ALA A 36 -11.76 -6.08 -0.05
C ALA A 36 -11.31 -4.91 0.84
N GLY A 37 -10.75 -3.86 0.23
CA GLY A 37 -10.10 -2.76 0.92
C GLY A 37 -8.60 -3.02 1.19
N PRO A 38 -7.79 -1.95 1.30
CA PRO A 38 -6.37 -2.04 1.59
C PRO A 38 -6.12 -2.40 3.07
N ASN A 39 -4.98 -3.04 3.37
CA ASN A 39 -4.61 -3.36 4.74
C ASN A 39 -4.07 -2.13 5.48
N LEU A 40 -4.97 -1.33 6.07
CA LEU A 40 -4.59 -0.10 6.78
C LEU A 40 -3.66 -0.35 7.97
N SER A 41 -3.88 -1.45 8.71
CA SER A 41 -3.04 -1.82 9.86
C SER A 41 -1.58 -2.10 9.46
N LEU A 42 -1.38 -2.72 8.29
CA LEU A 42 -0.05 -2.94 7.71
C LEU A 42 0.68 -1.61 7.46
N TYR A 43 0.02 -0.63 6.86
CA TYR A 43 0.64 0.66 6.57
C TYR A 43 0.89 1.47 7.84
N GLN A 44 -0.03 1.42 8.81
CA GLN A 44 0.19 2.01 10.14
C GLN A 44 1.42 1.40 10.82
N HIS A 45 1.60 0.08 10.72
CA HIS A 45 2.79 -0.61 11.23
C HIS A 45 4.07 -0.15 10.54
N LEU A 46 4.08 -0.12 9.20
CA LEU A 46 5.22 0.36 8.42
C LEU A 46 5.58 1.81 8.75
N ARG A 47 4.61 2.69 8.98
CA ARG A 47 4.85 4.07 9.42
C ARG A 47 5.53 4.14 10.79
N LYS A 48 5.25 3.19 11.70
CA LYS A 48 5.91 3.11 13.01
C LYS A 48 7.36 2.68 12.89
N ILE A 49 7.64 1.65 12.08
CA ILE A 49 8.99 1.07 11.98
C ILE A 49 9.90 1.77 10.95
N PHE A 50 9.31 2.51 9.99
CA PHE A 50 10.03 3.21 8.94
C PHE A 50 9.35 4.55 8.58
N SER A 51 9.27 5.44 9.56
CA SER A 51 8.58 6.75 9.45
C SER A 51 9.08 7.69 8.34
N ALA A 52 10.33 7.55 7.89
CA ALA A 52 10.88 8.34 6.80
C ALA A 52 10.46 7.85 5.40
N ALA A 53 9.89 6.65 5.30
CA ALA A 53 9.50 6.07 4.01
C ALA A 53 8.19 6.68 3.47
N GLN A 54 8.20 6.94 2.17
CA GLN A 54 7.03 7.26 1.35
C GLN A 54 6.37 5.94 0.92
N ILE A 55 5.37 5.52 1.69
CA ILE A 55 4.69 4.23 1.50
C ILE A 55 3.61 4.36 0.43
N GLN A 56 3.59 3.44 -0.52
CA GLN A 56 2.54 3.27 -1.52
C GLN A 56 1.71 2.05 -1.13
N ALA A 57 0.43 2.28 -0.81
CA ALA A 57 -0.51 1.22 -0.51
C ALA A 57 -0.80 0.40 -1.77
N SER A 58 -0.78 -0.92 -1.67
CA SER A 58 -1.07 -1.82 -2.78
C SER A 58 -1.82 -3.07 -2.31
N GLY A 59 -2.74 -3.54 -3.16
CA GLY A 59 -3.61 -4.67 -2.88
C GLY A 59 -4.93 -4.25 -2.21
N GLY A 60 -6.04 -4.48 -2.92
CA GLY A 60 -7.39 -4.45 -2.35
C GLY A 60 -8.18 -3.14 -2.46
N ILE A 61 -7.60 -2.04 -2.96
CA ILE A 61 -8.32 -0.76 -3.13
C ILE A 61 -9.51 -0.97 -4.07
N ARG A 62 -10.72 -0.64 -3.59
CA ARG A 62 -11.98 -0.86 -4.31
C ARG A 62 -12.78 0.40 -4.62
N ASP A 63 -12.56 1.50 -3.88
CA ASP A 63 -13.32 2.74 -4.00
C ASP A 63 -12.49 3.97 -3.55
N LEU A 64 -13.06 5.16 -3.68
CA LEU A 64 -12.41 6.42 -3.27
C LEU A 64 -12.23 6.53 -1.74
N ALA A 65 -13.09 5.88 -0.95
CA ALA A 65 -12.98 5.90 0.50
C ALA A 65 -11.72 5.16 0.97
N ASP A 66 -11.35 4.07 0.29
CA ASP A 66 -10.08 3.38 0.53
C ASP A 66 -8.86 4.27 0.24
N ILE A 67 -8.92 5.12 -0.80
CA ILE A 67 -7.83 6.06 -1.13
C ILE A 67 -7.68 7.08 -0.02
N HIS A 68 -8.80 7.67 0.43
CA HIS A 68 -8.80 8.58 1.56
C HIS A 68 -8.32 7.91 2.86
N ALA A 69 -8.71 6.66 3.11
CA ALA A 69 -8.27 5.92 4.29
C ALA A 69 -6.77 5.61 4.26
N ALA A 70 -6.23 5.20 3.10
CA ALA A 70 -4.80 4.99 2.91
C ALA A 70 -4.02 6.30 3.12
N ARG A 71 -4.49 7.42 2.56
CA ARG A 71 -3.92 8.75 2.79
C ARG A 71 -3.97 9.12 4.28
N GLY A 72 -5.09 8.86 4.95
CA GLY A 72 -5.31 9.16 6.36
C GLY A 72 -4.37 8.41 7.31
N VAL A 73 -3.91 7.21 6.94
CA VAL A 73 -2.87 6.48 7.70
C VAL A 73 -1.44 6.86 7.32
N GLY A 74 -1.26 7.83 6.42
CA GLY A 74 0.04 8.39 6.06
C GLY A 74 0.71 7.72 4.86
N CYS A 75 -0.03 7.00 4.01
CA CYS A 75 0.50 6.56 2.72
C CYS A 75 0.69 7.77 1.79
N ALA A 76 1.83 7.79 1.10
CA ALA A 76 2.20 8.80 0.11
C ALA A 76 1.59 8.51 -1.28
N GLY A 77 1.10 7.30 -1.51
CA GLY A 77 0.46 6.91 -2.75
C GLY A 77 -0.34 5.62 -2.60
N ALA A 78 -1.01 5.26 -3.70
CA ALA A 78 -1.87 4.09 -3.79
C ALA A 78 -1.75 3.49 -5.20
N VAL A 79 -1.63 2.17 -5.27
CA VAL A 79 -1.63 1.42 -6.54
C VAL A 79 -3.06 1.00 -6.86
N LEU A 80 -3.55 1.46 -8.01
CA LEU A 80 -4.92 1.24 -8.47
C LEU A 80 -4.90 0.25 -9.64
N GLY A 81 -5.49 -0.93 -9.44
CA GLY A 81 -5.57 -1.98 -10.46
C GLY A 81 -7.01 -2.24 -10.87
N LYS A 82 -7.56 -3.37 -10.37
CA LYS A 82 -8.89 -3.87 -10.72
C LYS A 82 -10.02 -2.83 -10.59
N ALA A 83 -9.99 -1.96 -9.58
CA ALA A 83 -11.00 -0.91 -9.42
C ALA A 83 -11.09 0.07 -10.60
N LEU A 84 -9.95 0.45 -11.19
CA LEU A 84 -9.92 1.28 -12.39
C LEU A 84 -10.32 0.49 -13.64
N LEU A 85 -9.86 -0.76 -13.75
CA LEU A 85 -10.22 -1.63 -14.88
C LEU A 85 -11.72 -1.93 -14.95
N GLU A 86 -12.37 -2.05 -13.79
CA GLU A 86 -13.83 -2.26 -13.68
C GLU A 86 -14.64 -0.95 -13.68
N GLY A 87 -13.98 0.21 -13.80
CA GLY A 87 -14.65 1.51 -13.90
C GLY A 87 -15.43 1.91 -12.65
N ARG A 88 -15.02 1.48 -11.44
CA ARG A 88 -15.70 1.84 -10.18
C ARG A 88 -15.58 3.33 -9.84
N PHE A 89 -14.52 3.95 -10.35
CA PHE A 89 -14.25 5.38 -10.38
C PHE A 89 -13.23 5.62 -11.50
N ASP A 90 -13.09 6.87 -11.92
CA ASP A 90 -12.09 7.26 -12.91
C ASP A 90 -10.81 7.81 -12.26
N LEU A 91 -9.75 7.94 -13.06
CA LEU A 91 -8.47 8.45 -12.58
C LEU A 91 -8.57 9.90 -12.05
N PRO A 92 -9.28 10.84 -12.70
CA PRO A 92 -9.52 12.17 -12.13
C PRO A 92 -10.15 12.16 -10.74
N GLN A 93 -11.17 11.34 -10.49
CA GLN A 93 -11.80 11.17 -9.19
C GLN A 93 -10.80 10.67 -8.15
N ALA A 94 -9.95 9.69 -8.51
CA ALA A 94 -8.92 9.17 -7.63
C ALA A 94 -7.83 10.20 -7.29
N LEU A 95 -7.44 11.04 -8.25
CA LEU A 95 -6.44 12.09 -8.06
C LEU A 95 -6.97 13.28 -7.25
N ALA A 96 -8.29 13.43 -7.14
CA ALA A 96 -8.92 14.46 -6.32
C ALA A 96 -8.97 14.09 -4.81
N CYS A 97 -8.63 12.84 -4.45
CA CYS A 97 -8.61 12.35 -3.07
C CYS A 97 -7.40 12.84 -2.27
#